data_AF-G9PP10-F1
#
_entry.id   AF-G9PP10-F1
#
_cell.length_a   1.000
_cell.length_b   1.000
_cell.length_c   1.000
_cell.angle_alpha   90.00
_cell.angle_beta   90.00
_cell.angle_gamma   90.00
#
_symmetry.space_group_name_H-M   'P 1'
#
loop_
_entity.id
_entity.type
_entity.pdbx_description
1 polymer ?
#
loop_
_entity_poly.entity_id
_entity_poly.type
_entity_poly.pdbx_seq_one_letter_code
_entity_poly.pdbx_strand_id
1 'polypeptide(L)'
;MQRRSFLITTATIGMTGVISACSDKPKPGPSPSIAPMPTPGSIPRPSPPNDSTAPSSFSDLSLWPGVNGLRTRITALRKQHLCGSVRIPKMQATVVSGTCPVIVDLHGPTTWALIPDDQRHWNIVAVDLSASSTPEPKASNTSAATTAPPSSDLDVLVGPAILDESYAYFVVGVYHNSHPSADSISGSAICTVDVIKVSLSDHAIVTSARITDNYVTGSLFLESISFSFNDEHNALLVAGSKNPRDSSAKSFGFRLSSDDLSTQFDANTILTEVYHSVDAKGEALVAEKDDGSVTIVYLTNGTVETQQDIEVELVKNNWVYYNEKTYPYMNPQATKLGTFHVLNATTGDSTLLNEHPQEILPAYVFYPLYTGQHEIISYGMSEQPAFTVSQPGSATPILSWTSNERTIPSAACTFSDFIYMAPPNTPDGKGVDNLQVSSLSSGQDVANIPITTWGSAMGVSSWGIAIDGFFFPADAWFGHPS
;
A
#
# COMPACT_ATOMS: atom_id res chain seq x y z
N MET A 1 -10.62 -9.27 -65.79
CA MET A 1 -10.82 -8.12 -64.87
C MET A 1 -9.69 -8.18 -63.84
N GLN A 2 -8.51 -7.71 -64.21
CA GLN A 2 -7.88 -6.44 -63.77
C GLN A 2 -7.53 -6.39 -62.26
N ARG A 3 -6.28 -6.80 -61.97
CA ARG A 3 -5.47 -6.40 -60.81
C ARG A 3 -5.14 -4.90 -60.91
N ARG A 4 -5.09 -4.19 -59.79
CA ARG A 4 -4.27 -2.98 -59.63
C ARG A 4 -3.66 -2.89 -58.24
N SER A 5 -2.36 -2.65 -58.25
CA SER A 5 -1.53 -2.32 -57.09
C SER A 5 -1.03 -0.88 -57.22
N PHE A 6 -0.72 -0.29 -56.05
CA PHE A 6 0.19 0.82 -55.74
C PHE A 6 -0.02 2.23 -56.28
N LEU A 7 0.13 3.21 -55.36
CA LEU A 7 1.02 4.38 -55.53
C LEU A 7 1.39 4.96 -54.15
N ILE A 8 2.70 5.01 -53.87
CA ILE A 8 3.35 5.79 -52.82
C ILE A 8 3.71 7.15 -53.44
N THR A 9 3.59 8.25 -52.70
CA THR A 9 4.12 9.56 -53.11
C THR A 9 4.89 10.19 -51.97
N THR A 10 6.20 10.12 -52.06
CA THR A 10 7.16 11.00 -51.37
C THR A 10 7.43 12.22 -52.27
N ALA A 11 7.44 13.42 -51.70
CA ALA A 11 7.86 14.63 -52.38
C ALA A 11 9.03 15.28 -51.63
N THR A 12 10.19 15.25 -52.27
CA THR A 12 11.42 15.98 -51.94
C THR A 12 11.56 17.13 -52.92
N ILE A 13 11.75 18.36 -52.44
CA ILE A 13 12.20 19.54 -53.21
C ILE A 13 13.07 20.33 -52.20
N GLY A 14 14.32 20.72 -52.41
CA GLY A 14 15.07 21.06 -53.62
C GLY A 14 15.65 22.47 -53.37
N MET A 15 16.93 22.58 -53.01
CA MET A 15 17.60 23.87 -52.76
C MET A 15 18.03 24.56 -54.07
N THR A 16 17.80 25.86 -54.17
CA THR A 16 18.64 26.83 -54.93
C THR A 16 18.57 28.20 -54.24
N GLY A 17 19.72 28.87 -54.11
CA GLY A 17 19.83 30.20 -53.50
C GLY A 17 20.19 31.29 -54.51
N VAL A 18 19.89 32.55 -54.20
CA VAL A 18 20.62 33.76 -54.64
C VAL A 18 20.43 34.86 -53.58
N ILE A 19 21.52 35.57 -53.27
CA ILE A 19 21.63 36.76 -52.41
C ILE A 19 21.15 38.02 -53.12
N SER A 20 20.37 38.88 -52.44
CA SER A 20 20.37 40.33 -52.65
C SER A 20 19.76 41.04 -51.44
N ALA A 21 20.47 42.02 -50.89
CA ALA A 21 20.05 42.89 -49.81
C ALA A 21 19.47 44.19 -50.38
N CYS A 22 18.30 44.62 -49.90
CA CYS A 22 17.87 46.01 -49.80
C CYS A 22 16.72 46.12 -48.81
N SER A 23 16.84 47.08 -47.89
CA SER A 23 15.94 47.36 -46.79
C SER A 23 14.55 47.80 -47.24
N ASP A 24 13.51 47.17 -46.71
CA ASP A 24 12.21 47.80 -46.45
C ASP A 24 11.48 47.04 -45.34
N LYS A 25 11.08 47.74 -44.28
CA LYS A 25 10.35 47.16 -43.14
C LYS A 25 8.91 46.80 -43.56
N PRO A 26 8.48 45.53 -43.55
CA PRO A 26 7.08 45.20 -43.73
C PRO A 26 6.34 45.39 -42.40
N LYS A 27 5.17 46.03 -42.45
CA LYS A 27 4.19 46.06 -41.35
C LYS A 27 3.85 44.62 -40.93
N PRO A 28 3.54 44.35 -39.64
CA PRO A 28 3.14 43.01 -39.21
C PRO A 28 1.84 42.63 -39.92
N GLY A 29 1.90 41.63 -40.80
CA GLY A 29 0.70 40.95 -41.30
C GLY A 29 0.02 40.17 -40.17
N PRO A 30 -1.29 39.89 -40.27
CA PRO A 30 -2.01 39.14 -39.25
C PRO A 30 -1.35 37.77 -39.08
N SER A 31 -0.95 37.45 -37.85
CA SER A 31 -0.43 36.14 -37.49
C SER A 31 -1.54 35.11 -37.77
N PRO A 32 -1.28 34.03 -38.54
CA PRO A 32 -2.28 32.99 -38.74
C PRO A 32 -2.57 32.33 -37.39
N SER A 33 -3.78 32.53 -36.89
CA SER A 33 -4.27 31.84 -35.70
C SER A 33 -4.43 30.36 -36.04
N ILE A 34 -3.41 29.55 -35.73
CA ILE A 34 -3.55 28.10 -35.70
C ILE A 34 -4.47 27.81 -34.50
N ALA A 35 -5.72 27.41 -34.79
CA ALA A 35 -6.60 26.90 -33.75
C ALA A 35 -5.88 25.73 -33.04
N PRO A 36 -5.86 25.67 -31.70
CA PRO A 36 -5.28 24.54 -31.01
C PRO A 36 -5.93 23.26 -31.55
N MET A 37 -5.08 22.31 -31.95
CA MET A 37 -5.53 21.00 -32.39
C MET A 37 -6.43 20.42 -31.29
N PRO A 38 -7.61 19.87 -31.60
CA PRO A 38 -8.43 19.21 -30.60
C PRO A 38 -7.56 18.17 -29.91
N THR A 39 -7.36 18.31 -28.60
CA THR A 39 -6.75 17.25 -27.80
C THR A 39 -7.58 16.00 -28.07
N PRO A 40 -7.00 14.88 -28.54
CA PRO A 40 -7.73 13.65 -28.70
C PRO A 40 -8.45 13.36 -27.39
N GLY A 41 -9.78 13.23 -27.43
CA GLY A 41 -10.54 12.82 -26.25
C GLY A 41 -9.97 11.51 -25.74
N SER A 42 -9.82 11.39 -24.41
CA SER A 42 -9.44 10.13 -23.79
C SER A 42 -10.43 9.05 -24.25
N ILE A 43 -9.93 8.00 -24.91
CA ILE A 43 -10.74 6.83 -25.21
C ILE A 43 -11.27 6.31 -23.86
N PRO A 44 -12.59 6.16 -23.67
CA PRO A 44 -13.14 5.64 -22.43
C PRO A 44 -12.49 4.29 -22.15
N ARG A 45 -11.86 4.16 -20.97
CA ARG A 45 -11.26 2.89 -20.56
C ARG A 45 -12.36 1.84 -20.39
N PRO A 46 -12.09 0.57 -20.73
CA PRO A 46 -13.05 -0.48 -20.51
C PRO A 46 -13.29 -0.66 -19.01
N SER A 47 -14.56 -0.79 -18.62
CA SER A 47 -14.92 -1.19 -17.25
C SER A 47 -14.86 -2.71 -17.14
N PRO A 48 -14.53 -3.25 -15.94
CA PRO A 48 -14.53 -4.68 -15.76
C PRO A 48 -15.91 -5.30 -15.97
N PRO A 49 -15.99 -6.56 -16.45
CA PRO A 49 -17.26 -7.27 -16.60
C PRO A 49 -18.06 -7.38 -15.29
N ASN A 50 -17.36 -7.59 -14.18
CA ASN A 50 -17.88 -7.52 -12.81
C ASN A 50 -16.72 -7.37 -11.79
N ASP A 51 -17.07 -7.19 -10.52
CA ASP A 51 -16.13 -6.93 -9.43
C ASP A 51 -15.20 -8.11 -9.09
N SER A 52 -15.45 -9.31 -9.60
CA SER A 52 -14.69 -10.54 -9.31
C SER A 52 -13.94 -11.08 -10.53
N THR A 53 -14.07 -10.44 -11.70
CA THR A 53 -13.37 -10.89 -12.90
C THR A 53 -11.90 -10.50 -12.83
N ALA A 54 -11.03 -11.51 -12.91
CA ALA A 54 -9.58 -11.32 -12.84
C ALA A 54 -9.01 -10.70 -14.13
N PRO A 55 -8.21 -9.62 -14.02
CA PRO A 55 -7.50 -9.04 -15.17
C PRO A 55 -6.51 -10.01 -15.80
N SER A 56 -6.46 -10.05 -17.14
CA SER A 56 -5.51 -10.85 -17.92
C SER A 56 -4.43 -10.00 -18.62
N SER A 57 -4.60 -8.68 -18.67
CA SER A 57 -3.59 -7.72 -19.10
C SER A 57 -3.78 -6.37 -18.43
N PHE A 58 -2.70 -5.60 -18.34
CA PHE A 58 -2.69 -4.27 -17.75
C PHE A 58 -2.09 -3.27 -18.74
N SER A 59 -2.43 -2.00 -18.54
CA SER A 59 -1.82 -0.91 -19.29
C SER A 59 -0.36 -0.71 -18.89
N ASP A 60 0.48 -0.36 -19.85
CA ASP A 60 1.89 0.01 -19.62
C ASP A 60 2.03 1.35 -18.86
N LEU A 61 0.96 2.14 -18.81
CA LEU A 61 0.94 3.45 -18.17
C LEU A 61 0.09 3.40 -16.90
N SER A 62 0.67 3.85 -15.78
CA SER A 62 -0.05 4.03 -14.53
C SER A 62 -1.18 5.04 -14.71
N LEU A 63 -2.40 4.70 -14.30
CA LEU A 63 -3.53 5.63 -14.23
C LEU A 63 -3.40 6.55 -13.01
N TRP A 64 -2.92 6.03 -11.88
CA TRP A 64 -2.68 6.81 -10.67
C TRP A 64 -1.25 6.57 -10.15
N PRO A 65 -0.50 7.61 -9.76
CA PRO A 65 -0.88 9.04 -9.76
C PRO A 65 -0.95 9.69 -11.15
N GLY A 66 -0.68 8.95 -12.23
CA GLY A 66 -0.73 9.43 -13.62
C GLY A 66 0.45 10.34 -14.03
N VAL A 67 1.27 10.78 -13.06
CA VAL A 67 2.47 11.58 -13.28
C VAL A 67 3.68 10.90 -12.62
N ASN A 68 4.72 10.64 -13.40
CA ASN A 68 5.95 10.05 -12.90
C ASN A 68 6.69 11.01 -11.95
N GLY A 69 7.25 10.47 -10.86
CA GLY A 69 8.12 11.22 -9.93
C GLY A 69 7.43 11.73 -8.66
N LEU A 70 6.11 11.57 -8.52
CA LEU A 70 5.45 11.78 -7.23
C LEU A 70 5.79 10.63 -6.28
N ARG A 71 6.25 10.96 -5.07
CA ARG A 71 6.35 9.98 -3.99
C ARG A 71 4.94 9.62 -3.55
N THR A 72 4.57 8.37 -3.80
CA THR A 72 3.25 7.81 -3.52
C THR A 72 3.38 6.45 -2.88
N ARG A 73 2.35 6.02 -2.15
CA ARG A 73 2.16 4.63 -1.71
C ARG A 73 0.70 4.29 -1.77
N ILE A 74 0.37 3.06 -2.14
CA ILE A 74 -0.99 2.53 -2.12
C ILE A 74 -1.11 1.62 -0.91
N THR A 75 -2.11 1.88 -0.05
CA THR A 75 -2.34 1.10 1.17
C THR A 75 -3.60 0.24 1.09
N ALA A 76 -4.56 0.61 0.23
CA ALA A 76 -5.72 -0.22 -0.06
C ALA A 76 -6.18 -0.10 -1.51
N LEU A 77 -6.68 -1.20 -2.07
CA LEU A 77 -7.29 -1.27 -3.39
C LEU A 77 -8.51 -2.21 -3.33
N ARG A 78 -9.69 -1.71 -3.65
CA ARG A 78 -10.92 -2.52 -3.71
C ARG A 78 -11.87 -1.97 -4.76
N LYS A 79 -12.28 -2.81 -5.72
CA LYS A 79 -13.10 -2.39 -6.88
C LYS A 79 -12.46 -1.18 -7.56
N GLN A 80 -13.23 -0.12 -7.83
CA GLN A 80 -12.72 1.12 -8.42
C GLN A 80 -12.05 2.07 -7.42
N HIS A 81 -11.98 1.74 -6.12
CA HIS A 81 -11.47 2.65 -5.11
C HIS A 81 -10.07 2.26 -4.67
N LEU A 82 -9.25 3.28 -4.46
CA LEU A 82 -7.88 3.15 -3.98
C LEU A 82 -7.65 4.14 -2.85
N CYS A 83 -6.90 3.73 -1.83
CA CYS A 83 -6.41 4.57 -0.76
C CYS A 83 -4.89 4.56 -0.71
N GLY A 84 -4.30 5.66 -0.29
CA GLY A 84 -2.85 5.75 -0.25
C GLY A 84 -2.34 7.08 0.29
N SER A 85 -1.10 7.40 -0.06
CA SER A 85 -0.45 8.66 0.23
C SER A 85 0.11 9.28 -1.03
N VAL A 86 0.10 10.61 -1.10
CA VAL A 86 0.76 11.36 -2.16
C VAL A 86 1.26 12.69 -1.62
N ARG A 87 2.44 13.10 -2.10
CA ARG A 87 2.97 14.44 -1.84
C ARG A 87 2.33 15.47 -2.77
N ILE A 88 1.62 16.43 -2.19
CA ILE A 88 0.93 17.52 -2.88
C ILE A 88 1.59 18.85 -2.44
N PRO A 89 2.46 19.47 -3.27
CA PRO A 89 3.16 20.71 -2.96
C PRO A 89 2.22 21.85 -2.56
N LYS A 90 1.03 21.94 -3.18
CA LYS A 90 0.02 22.95 -2.84
C LYS A 90 -0.48 22.85 -1.39
N MET A 91 -0.28 21.71 -0.73
CA MET A 91 -0.69 21.49 0.67
C MET A 91 0.42 21.82 1.67
N GLN A 92 1.61 22.25 1.23
CA GLN A 92 2.73 22.59 2.11
C GLN A 92 2.46 23.76 3.09
N ALA A 93 1.42 24.55 2.83
CA ALA A 93 0.97 25.58 3.76
C ALA A 93 0.31 24.98 5.03
N THR A 94 -0.29 23.80 4.93
CA THR A 94 -1.03 23.14 6.03
C THR A 94 -0.29 21.93 6.57
N VAL A 95 0.36 21.17 5.69
CA VAL A 95 1.12 19.96 6.01
C VAL A 95 2.53 20.16 5.47
N VAL A 96 3.52 20.29 6.35
CA VAL A 96 4.91 20.65 6.01
C VAL A 96 5.48 19.85 4.84
N SER A 97 5.37 18.52 4.88
CA SER A 97 5.89 17.67 3.79
C SER A 97 5.04 17.75 2.52
N GLY A 98 3.80 18.21 2.62
CA GLY A 98 2.76 18.11 1.60
C GLY A 98 2.19 16.70 1.45
N THR A 99 2.65 15.72 2.24
CA THR A 99 2.19 14.32 2.16
C THR A 99 0.81 14.20 2.80
N CYS A 100 -0.19 13.82 2.02
CA CYS A 100 -1.55 13.66 2.50
C CYS A 100 -2.05 12.21 2.28
N PRO A 101 -2.88 11.66 3.19
CA PRO A 101 -3.69 10.50 2.89
C PRO A 101 -4.69 10.85 1.80
N VAL A 102 -4.97 9.92 0.89
CA VAL A 102 -5.89 10.15 -0.22
C VAL A 102 -6.82 8.98 -0.49
N ILE A 103 -7.97 9.31 -1.07
CA ILE A 103 -8.92 8.40 -1.70
C ILE A 103 -8.97 8.73 -3.19
N VAL A 104 -9.07 7.69 -4.03
CA VAL A 104 -9.13 7.82 -5.48
C VAL A 104 -10.26 6.97 -6.02
N ASP A 105 -11.08 7.56 -6.89
CA ASP A 105 -12.03 6.84 -7.75
C ASP A 105 -11.40 6.66 -9.13
N LEU A 106 -11.19 5.40 -9.52
CA LEU A 106 -10.52 5.00 -10.75
C LEU A 106 -11.41 5.13 -12.00
N HIS A 107 -12.73 5.34 -11.86
CA HIS A 107 -13.63 5.60 -13.00
C HIS A 107 -13.34 6.95 -13.67
N GLY A 108 -12.85 7.93 -12.91
CA GLY A 108 -12.36 9.20 -13.43
C GLY A 108 -11.45 9.82 -12.39
N PRO A 109 -10.10 9.74 -12.55
CA PRO A 109 -9.10 9.78 -11.48
C PRO A 109 -9.15 11.10 -10.73
N THR A 110 -10.10 11.18 -9.80
CA THR A 110 -10.28 12.30 -8.91
C THR A 110 -9.65 11.84 -7.60
N THR A 111 -8.71 12.63 -7.13
CA THR A 111 -8.01 12.36 -5.88
C THR A 111 -8.59 13.28 -4.83
N TRP A 112 -9.04 12.73 -3.69
CA TRP A 112 -9.46 13.50 -2.53
C TRP A 112 -8.43 13.34 -1.44
N ALA A 113 -7.87 14.44 -0.95
CA ALA A 113 -6.86 14.47 0.09
C ALA A 113 -7.47 14.81 1.44
N LEU A 114 -7.07 14.06 2.47
CA LEU A 114 -7.37 14.33 3.87
C LEU A 114 -6.32 15.29 4.44
N ILE A 115 -6.77 16.36 5.07
CA ILE A 115 -5.89 17.43 5.57
C ILE A 115 -6.31 17.79 7.00
N PRO A 116 -5.39 17.77 7.98
CA PRO A 116 -5.69 18.24 9.32
C PRO A 116 -5.77 19.77 9.33
N ASP A 117 -6.66 20.33 10.16
CA ASP A 117 -6.61 21.74 10.52
C ASP A 117 -5.73 21.99 11.77
N ASP A 118 -5.57 23.25 12.16
CA ASP A 118 -4.78 23.64 13.33
C ASP A 118 -5.32 23.05 14.66
N GLN A 119 -6.59 22.65 14.67
CA GLN A 119 -7.27 22.01 15.80
C GLN A 119 -7.23 20.47 15.70
N ARG A 120 -6.56 19.93 14.67
CA ARG A 120 -6.48 18.50 14.34
C ARG A 120 -7.84 17.86 14.03
N HIS A 121 -8.80 18.64 13.56
CA HIS A 121 -9.94 18.10 12.84
C HIS A 121 -9.55 17.83 11.39
N TRP A 122 -10.29 16.94 10.74
CA TRP A 122 -9.99 16.51 9.38
C TRP A 122 -10.92 17.17 8.37
N ASN A 123 -10.32 17.65 7.29
CA ASN A 123 -11.00 18.14 6.11
C ASN A 123 -10.66 17.27 4.91
N ILE A 124 -11.54 17.25 3.92
CA ILE A 124 -11.34 16.54 2.66
C ILE A 124 -11.45 17.51 1.49
N VAL A 125 -10.48 17.45 0.58
CA VAL A 125 -10.37 18.39 -0.55
C VAL A 125 -10.07 17.61 -1.83
N ALA A 126 -10.79 17.91 -2.92
CA ALA A 126 -10.45 17.38 -4.23
C ALA A 126 -9.17 18.04 -4.77
N VAL A 127 -8.26 17.21 -5.27
CA VAL A 127 -6.92 17.62 -5.72
C VAL A 127 -6.67 17.16 -7.14
N ASP A 128 -6.20 18.10 -7.95
CA ASP A 128 -5.67 17.81 -9.29
C ASP A 128 -4.16 17.59 -9.21
N LEU A 129 -3.76 16.32 -9.37
CA LEU A 129 -2.35 15.90 -9.35
C LEU A 129 -1.58 16.36 -10.61
N SER A 130 -2.25 16.63 -11.72
CA SER A 130 -1.59 17.10 -12.94
C SER A 130 -1.01 18.51 -12.75
N ALA A 131 -1.71 19.36 -12.00
CA ALA A 131 -1.26 20.70 -11.63
C ALA A 131 -0.14 20.70 -10.56
N SER A 132 0.22 19.53 -10.01
CA SER A 132 1.31 19.35 -9.06
C SER A 132 2.68 19.12 -9.73
N SER A 133 2.70 18.97 -11.05
CA SER A 133 3.90 18.66 -11.85
C SER A 133 4.73 19.88 -12.27
N THR A 134 4.30 21.09 -11.91
CA THR A 134 5.07 22.30 -12.23
C THR A 134 6.25 22.40 -11.26
N PRO A 135 7.52 22.26 -11.70
CA PRO A 135 8.64 22.53 -10.84
C PRO A 135 8.55 23.98 -10.39
N GLU A 136 8.54 24.23 -9.08
CA GLU A 136 8.71 25.59 -8.59
C GLU A 136 10.01 26.16 -9.19
N PRO A 137 9.97 27.39 -9.73
CA PRO A 137 11.20 28.03 -10.18
C PRO A 137 12.16 28.06 -8.99
N LYS A 138 13.38 27.53 -9.18
CA LYS A 138 14.50 27.69 -8.24
C LYS A 138 14.45 29.13 -7.73
N ALA A 139 14.25 29.30 -6.42
CA ALA A 139 14.18 30.60 -5.79
C ALA A 139 15.36 31.45 -6.26
N SER A 140 15.08 32.46 -7.10
CA SER A 140 16.05 33.51 -7.34
C SER A 140 16.10 34.32 -6.06
N ASN A 141 17.30 34.58 -5.54
CA ASN A 141 17.54 35.39 -4.34
C ASN A 141 17.17 36.87 -4.58
N THR A 142 15.90 37.16 -4.84
CA THR A 142 15.35 38.52 -4.81
C THR A 142 14.28 38.58 -3.74
N SER A 143 14.70 39.13 -2.60
CA SER A 143 13.85 39.45 -1.46
C SER A 143 12.81 40.47 -1.87
N ALA A 144 11.58 40.02 -2.11
CA ALA A 144 10.39 40.84 -2.06
C ALA A 144 9.50 40.25 -0.96
N ALA A 145 9.47 40.93 0.18
CA ALA A 145 8.63 40.61 1.32
C ALA A 145 7.16 40.59 0.87
N THR A 146 6.68 39.40 0.58
CA THR A 146 5.26 39.11 0.39
C THR A 146 4.87 38.30 1.61
N THR A 147 3.87 38.78 2.33
CA THR A 147 3.35 38.29 3.61
C THR A 147 3.45 36.77 3.72
N ALA A 148 4.32 36.28 4.62
CA ALA A 148 4.49 34.85 4.84
C ALA A 148 3.13 34.23 5.23
N PRO A 149 2.65 33.19 4.53
CA PRO A 149 1.50 32.45 5.00
C PRO A 149 1.82 31.83 6.37
N PRO A 150 0.83 31.59 7.24
CA PRO A 150 1.07 30.86 8.48
C PRO A 150 1.65 29.50 8.10
N SER A 151 2.92 29.25 8.40
CA SER A 151 3.51 27.93 8.24
C SER A 151 2.99 27.10 9.40
N SER A 152 2.00 26.26 9.14
CA SER A 152 1.70 25.16 10.05
C SER A 152 2.97 24.33 10.21
N ASP A 153 3.41 24.08 11.44
CA ASP A 153 4.48 23.12 11.73
C ASP A 153 3.93 21.68 11.78
N LEU A 154 2.68 21.44 11.37
CA LEU A 154 2.08 20.12 11.37
C LEU A 154 2.53 19.30 10.17
N ASP A 155 2.71 18.01 10.39
CA ASP A 155 2.97 17.05 9.33
C ASP A 155 2.17 15.76 9.58
N VAL A 156 1.96 15.00 8.51
CA VAL A 156 1.07 13.83 8.53
C VAL A 156 1.86 12.56 8.23
N LEU A 157 1.62 11.54 9.04
CA LEU A 157 2.04 10.17 8.80
C LEU A 157 0.85 9.38 8.28
N VAL A 158 0.98 8.82 7.09
CA VAL A 158 -0.07 7.99 6.49
C VAL A 158 0.16 6.54 6.88
N GLY A 159 -0.78 5.97 7.64
CA GLY A 159 -0.78 4.58 8.05
C GLY A 159 -1.59 3.70 7.10
N PRO A 160 -1.93 2.47 7.52
CA PRO A 160 -2.74 1.56 6.71
C PRO A 160 -4.16 2.11 6.50
N ALA A 161 -4.77 1.68 5.39
CA ALA A 161 -6.16 1.94 5.09
C ALA A 161 -6.86 0.63 4.73
N ILE A 162 -8.17 0.56 4.94
CA ILE A 162 -9.01 -0.56 4.49
C ILE A 162 -10.31 -0.02 3.87
N LEU A 163 -10.93 -0.83 3.02
CA LEU A 163 -12.10 -0.45 2.22
C LEU A 163 -13.21 -1.50 2.39
N ASP A 164 -14.44 -1.05 2.60
CA ASP A 164 -15.62 -1.90 2.45
C ASP A 164 -16.38 -1.53 1.15
N GLU A 165 -17.69 -1.74 1.10
CA GLU A 165 -18.52 -1.38 -0.06
C GLU A 165 -18.91 0.10 -0.11
N SER A 166 -18.95 0.76 1.04
CA SER A 166 -19.52 2.09 1.23
C SER A 166 -18.50 3.11 1.78
N TYR A 167 -17.45 2.64 2.45
CA TYR A 167 -16.54 3.49 3.21
C TYR A 167 -15.06 3.11 3.01
N ALA A 168 -14.23 4.13 3.10
CA ALA A 168 -12.79 4.02 3.32
C ALA A 168 -12.48 4.36 4.78
N TYR A 169 -11.55 3.61 5.36
CA TYR A 169 -11.07 3.84 6.72
C TYR A 169 -9.56 4.04 6.69
N PHE A 170 -9.09 5.05 7.40
CA PHE A 170 -7.68 5.43 7.44
C PHE A 170 -7.16 5.42 8.87
N VAL A 171 -5.95 4.92 9.08
CA VAL A 171 -5.14 5.25 10.25
C VAL A 171 -4.14 6.32 9.88
N VAL A 172 -4.13 7.44 10.60
CA VAL A 172 -3.25 8.58 10.32
C VAL A 172 -2.61 9.12 11.58
N GLY A 173 -1.34 9.50 11.47
CA GLY A 173 -0.59 10.16 12.53
C GLY A 173 -0.45 11.65 12.25
N VAL A 174 -0.59 12.51 13.25
CA VAL A 174 -0.30 13.95 13.14
C VAL A 174 0.74 14.33 14.18
N TYR A 175 1.80 15.01 13.74
CA TYR A 175 2.88 15.46 14.63
C TYR A 175 3.36 16.86 14.27
N HIS A 176 4.06 17.49 15.21
CA HIS A 176 4.75 18.75 14.95
C HIS A 176 6.13 18.47 14.36
N ASN A 177 6.37 18.90 13.13
CA ASN A 177 7.62 18.79 12.42
C ASN A 177 8.48 20.05 12.63
N SER A 178 9.28 20.04 13.69
CA SER A 178 10.18 21.17 14.03
C SER A 178 11.37 21.34 13.07
N HIS A 179 11.59 20.40 12.12
CA HIS A 179 12.69 20.43 11.15
C HIS A 179 12.20 20.08 9.73
N PRO A 180 11.57 21.03 9.02
CA PRO A 180 10.89 20.81 7.73
C PRO A 180 11.84 20.45 6.57
N SER A 181 13.16 20.41 6.79
CA SER A 181 14.17 20.28 5.73
C SER A 181 14.47 18.85 5.29
N ALA A 182 13.83 17.83 5.86
CA ALA A 182 14.03 16.43 5.48
C ALA A 182 12.74 15.83 4.92
N ASP A 183 12.84 15.15 3.78
CA ASP A 183 11.76 14.37 3.16
C ASP A 183 11.34 13.13 4.00
N SER A 184 11.80 13.02 5.24
CA SER A 184 11.52 11.92 6.18
C SER A 184 11.67 12.41 7.62
N ILE A 185 10.95 11.73 8.54
CA ILE A 185 11.23 11.88 9.97
C ILE A 185 12.69 11.49 10.22
N SER A 186 13.52 12.46 10.58
CA SER A 186 14.86 12.20 11.10
C SER A 186 14.77 11.84 12.58
N GLY A 187 14.53 10.56 12.90
CA GLY A 187 14.48 10.04 14.27
C GLY A 187 13.11 9.50 14.69
N SER A 188 12.73 9.75 15.95
CA SER A 188 11.40 9.45 16.48
C SER A 188 10.56 10.72 16.59
N ALA A 189 9.27 10.60 16.30
CA ALA A 189 8.26 11.63 16.48
C ALA A 189 7.19 11.13 17.45
N ILE A 190 6.70 12.04 18.28
CA ILE A 190 5.50 11.81 19.08
C ILE A 190 4.34 12.33 18.25
N CYS A 191 3.42 11.45 17.89
CA CYS A 191 2.27 11.78 17.07
C CYS A 191 0.97 11.40 17.78
N THR A 192 -0.10 12.05 17.35
CA THR A 192 -1.44 11.60 17.66
C THR A 192 -1.95 10.71 16.55
N VAL A 193 -2.67 9.65 16.89
CA VAL A 193 -3.18 8.68 15.92
C VAL A 193 -4.71 8.78 15.87
N ASP A 194 -5.24 8.98 14.68
CA ASP A 194 -6.67 9.02 14.39
C ASP A 194 -7.08 7.87 13.48
N VAL A 195 -8.30 7.37 13.67
CA VAL A 195 -9.03 6.58 12.66
C VAL A 195 -10.09 7.46 12.03
N ILE A 196 -10.13 7.52 10.70
CA ILE A 196 -11.08 8.35 9.95
C ILE A 196 -11.92 7.47 9.05
N LYS A 197 -13.24 7.66 9.08
CA LYS A 197 -14.20 7.02 8.18
C LYS A 197 -14.67 8.02 7.13
N VAL A 198 -14.54 7.65 5.86
CA VAL A 198 -14.92 8.47 4.71
C VAL A 198 -15.88 7.70 3.82
N SER A 199 -16.96 8.36 3.40
CA SER A 199 -17.94 7.81 2.47
C SER A 199 -17.38 7.74 1.05
N LEU A 200 -17.51 6.59 0.38
CA LEU A 200 -17.06 6.41 -1.00
C LEU A 200 -18.03 7.03 -2.03
N SER A 201 -19.30 7.25 -1.67
CA SER A 201 -20.29 7.75 -2.62
C SER A 201 -20.18 9.26 -2.87
N ASP A 202 -19.88 10.02 -1.82
CA ASP A 202 -19.81 11.49 -1.85
C ASP A 202 -18.49 12.05 -1.30
N HIS A 203 -17.56 11.18 -0.89
CA HIS A 203 -16.22 11.54 -0.41
C HIS A 203 -16.25 12.46 0.82
N ALA A 204 -17.31 12.38 1.63
CA ALA A 204 -17.44 13.12 2.87
C ALA A 204 -16.86 12.35 4.06
N ILE A 205 -16.19 13.05 4.98
CA ILE A 205 -15.79 12.48 6.27
C ILE A 205 -17.07 12.23 7.07
N VAL A 206 -17.30 10.97 7.43
CA VAL A 206 -18.47 10.54 8.21
C VAL A 206 -18.22 10.79 9.69
N THR A 207 -17.05 10.38 10.16
CA THR A 207 -16.61 10.52 11.56
C THR A 207 -15.09 10.26 11.65
N SER A 208 -14.48 10.68 12.76
CA SER A 208 -13.10 10.39 13.12
C SER A 208 -12.97 10.16 14.63
N ALA A 209 -12.10 9.25 15.04
CA ALA A 209 -11.84 8.95 16.43
C ALA A 209 -10.34 9.02 16.76
N ARG A 210 -10.00 9.70 17.86
CA ARG A 210 -8.65 9.76 18.42
C ARG A 210 -8.34 8.48 19.17
N ILE A 211 -7.29 7.78 18.76
CA ILE A 211 -6.84 6.51 19.35
C ILE A 211 -5.83 6.77 20.46
N THR A 212 -4.88 7.67 20.22
CA THR A 212 -3.83 8.04 21.19
C THR A 212 -3.23 9.39 20.82
N ASP A 213 -2.74 10.13 21.84
CA ASP A 213 -2.14 11.46 21.67
C ASP A 213 -0.61 11.46 21.77
N ASN A 214 0.00 10.32 22.06
CA ASN A 214 1.42 10.25 22.40
C ASN A 214 2.11 9.00 21.85
N TYR A 215 1.72 8.56 20.65
CA TYR A 215 2.36 7.43 20.00
C TYR A 215 3.74 7.82 19.49
N VAL A 216 4.76 7.12 19.97
CA VAL A 216 6.15 7.34 19.58
C VAL A 216 6.45 6.45 18.38
N THR A 217 6.68 7.05 17.23
CA THR A 217 6.96 6.33 15.98
C THR A 217 8.22 6.89 15.31
N GLY A 218 8.83 6.11 14.42
CA GLY A 218 9.89 6.58 13.53
C GLY A 218 9.40 6.71 12.09
N SER A 219 10.31 6.53 11.15
CA SER A 219 10.03 6.44 9.70
C SER A 219 9.19 5.23 9.29
N LEU A 220 8.85 4.33 10.23
CA LEU A 220 8.18 3.05 10.00
C LEU A 220 6.70 3.05 10.47
N PHE A 221 6.02 4.20 10.40
CA PHE A 221 4.67 4.36 10.95
C PHE A 221 3.65 3.41 10.29
N LEU A 222 3.69 3.29 8.96
CA LEU A 222 2.80 2.39 8.20
C LEU A 222 3.08 0.93 8.56
N GLU A 223 4.35 0.57 8.66
CA GLU A 223 4.83 -0.78 8.92
C GLU A 223 4.57 -1.23 10.37
N SER A 224 4.47 -0.30 11.31
CA SER A 224 4.27 -0.59 12.74
C SER A 224 2.80 -0.68 13.15
N ILE A 225 1.86 -0.53 12.21
CA ILE A 225 0.43 -0.51 12.50
C ILE A 225 -0.28 -1.62 11.72
N SER A 226 -1.12 -2.38 12.41
CA SER A 226 -2.06 -3.31 11.79
C SER A 226 -3.47 -2.75 11.81
N PHE A 227 -4.20 -2.96 10.71
CA PHE A 227 -5.56 -2.48 10.55
C PHE A 227 -6.39 -3.44 9.70
N SER A 228 -7.47 -3.96 10.27
CA SER A 228 -8.36 -4.92 9.61
C SER A 228 -9.81 -4.80 10.08
N PHE A 229 -10.72 -5.47 9.37
CA PHE A 229 -12.06 -5.75 9.88
C PHE A 229 -12.02 -7.00 10.77
N ASN A 230 -13.02 -7.16 11.63
CA ASN A 230 -13.39 -8.49 12.10
C ASN A 230 -14.18 -9.27 11.03
N ASP A 231 -14.39 -10.56 11.27
CA ASP A 231 -15.09 -11.47 10.35
C ASP A 231 -16.49 -10.95 9.93
N GLU A 232 -17.23 -10.30 10.84
CA GLU A 232 -18.56 -9.75 10.56
C GLU A 232 -18.54 -8.36 9.90
N HIS A 233 -17.37 -7.74 9.72
CA HIS A 233 -17.19 -6.38 9.20
C HIS A 233 -17.97 -5.29 9.97
N ASN A 234 -18.38 -5.56 11.21
CA ASN A 234 -19.08 -4.61 12.08
C ASN A 234 -18.13 -3.90 13.08
N ALA A 235 -16.85 -4.27 13.06
CA ALA A 235 -15.82 -3.66 13.87
C ALA A 235 -14.50 -3.52 13.09
N LEU A 236 -13.73 -2.50 13.48
CA LEU A 236 -12.39 -2.22 13.01
C LEU A 236 -11.40 -2.61 14.11
N LEU A 237 -10.35 -3.32 13.74
CA LEU A 237 -9.29 -3.78 14.62
C LEU A 237 -8.04 -2.97 14.29
N VAL A 238 -7.56 -2.16 15.23
CA VAL A 238 -6.41 -1.28 15.01
C VAL A 238 -5.38 -1.47 16.12
N ALA A 239 -4.14 -1.74 15.74
CA ALA A 239 -3.03 -1.90 16.67
C ALA A 239 -1.77 -1.22 16.17
N GLY A 240 -0.99 -0.65 17.10
CA GLY A 240 0.33 -0.09 16.82
C GLY A 240 1.38 -0.70 17.74
N SER A 241 2.49 -1.14 17.16
CA SER A 241 3.63 -1.72 17.88
C SER A 241 4.32 -0.70 18.79
N LYS A 242 4.90 -1.18 19.88
CA LYS A 242 5.81 -0.39 20.70
C LYS A 242 7.09 -0.09 19.92
N ASN A 243 7.55 1.16 19.94
CA ASN A 243 8.82 1.51 19.32
C ASN A 243 9.99 0.76 20.00
N PRO A 244 10.74 -0.09 19.30
CA PRO A 244 11.80 -0.90 19.92
C PRO A 244 13.00 -0.07 20.36
N ARG A 245 13.14 1.17 19.88
CA ARG A 245 14.24 2.07 20.23
C ARG A 245 13.93 2.99 21.40
N ASP A 246 12.71 2.97 21.91
CA ASP A 246 12.28 3.79 23.03
C ASP A 246 11.58 2.92 24.09
N SER A 247 12.26 2.68 25.21
CA SER A 247 11.74 1.85 26.29
C SER A 247 10.50 2.43 26.97
N SER A 248 10.27 3.75 26.84
CA SER A 248 9.10 4.45 27.38
C SER A 248 7.92 4.50 26.40
N ALA A 249 8.15 4.15 25.14
CA ALA A 249 7.09 4.07 24.15
C ALA A 249 6.03 3.04 24.55
N LYS A 250 4.79 3.33 24.17
CA LYS A 250 3.64 2.45 24.38
C LYS A 250 3.10 2.00 23.04
N SER A 251 2.67 0.75 22.98
CA SER A 251 1.79 0.25 21.93
C SER A 251 0.36 0.77 22.14
N PHE A 252 -0.52 0.48 21.19
CA PHE A 252 -1.96 0.63 21.36
C PHE A 252 -2.70 -0.48 20.63
N GLY A 253 -3.91 -0.82 21.07
CA GLY A 253 -4.72 -1.85 20.44
C GLY A 253 -6.19 -1.67 20.79
N PHE A 254 -7.03 -1.49 19.77
CA PHE A 254 -8.45 -1.18 19.95
C PHE A 254 -9.32 -1.96 18.98
N ARG A 255 -10.53 -2.31 19.44
CA ARG A 255 -11.66 -2.66 18.58
C ARG A 255 -12.65 -1.51 18.58
N LEU A 256 -12.94 -0.96 17.42
CA LEU A 256 -13.88 0.15 17.22
C LEU A 256 -15.12 -0.35 16.50
N SER A 257 -16.29 0.19 16.79
CA SER A 257 -17.47 -0.04 15.96
C SER A 257 -17.22 0.52 14.55
N SER A 258 -17.57 -0.23 13.50
CA SER A 258 -17.50 0.31 12.14
C SER A 258 -18.59 1.35 11.85
N ASP A 259 -19.63 1.44 12.67
CA ASP A 259 -20.74 2.40 12.50
C ASP A 259 -20.31 3.84 12.80
N ASP A 260 -19.80 4.07 14.02
CA ASP A 260 -19.51 5.41 14.57
C ASP A 260 -18.08 5.59 15.10
N LEU A 261 -17.23 4.56 14.98
CA LEU A 261 -15.86 4.51 15.52
C LEU A 261 -15.76 4.54 17.06
N SER A 262 -16.85 4.28 17.77
CA SER A 262 -16.82 4.16 19.24
C SER A 262 -15.98 2.96 19.70
N THR A 263 -15.22 3.14 20.77
CA THR A 263 -14.39 2.08 21.34
C THR A 263 -15.25 0.98 21.98
N GLN A 264 -15.13 -0.23 21.46
CA GLN A 264 -15.76 -1.44 22.00
C GLN A 264 -14.80 -2.24 22.89
N PHE A 265 -13.49 -2.11 22.67
CA PHE A 265 -12.45 -2.75 23.46
C PHE A 265 -11.13 -1.99 23.36
N ASP A 266 -10.38 -1.93 24.46
CA ASP A 266 -9.04 -1.34 24.58
C ASP A 266 -8.10 -2.36 25.24
N ALA A 267 -7.14 -2.86 24.46
CA ALA A 267 -6.18 -3.88 24.89
C ALA A 267 -5.21 -3.37 25.97
N ASN A 268 -5.01 -2.05 26.08
CA ASN A 268 -4.13 -1.48 27.12
C ASN A 268 -4.72 -1.63 28.53
N THR A 269 -6.02 -1.91 28.63
CA THR A 269 -6.65 -2.26 29.92
C THR A 269 -6.20 -3.62 30.45
N ILE A 270 -5.66 -4.47 29.58
CA ILE A 270 -5.16 -5.81 29.89
C ILE A 270 -3.63 -5.79 30.00
N LEU A 271 -2.94 -5.22 29.01
CA LEU A 271 -1.48 -5.14 28.95
C LEU A 271 -0.94 -4.07 29.92
N THR A 272 -1.04 -4.36 31.21
CA THR A 272 -0.65 -3.45 32.31
C THR A 272 0.78 -3.67 32.80
N GLU A 273 1.40 -4.77 32.40
CA GLU A 273 2.78 -5.14 32.76
C GLU A 273 3.81 -4.49 31.83
N VAL A 274 5.09 -4.57 32.22
CA VAL A 274 6.19 -4.12 31.39
C VAL A 274 6.65 -5.27 30.49
N TYR A 275 6.53 -5.06 29.18
CA TYR A 275 6.99 -5.99 28.15
C TYR A 275 8.20 -5.39 27.41
N HIS A 276 9.15 -6.23 27.01
CA HIS A 276 10.30 -5.72 26.27
C HIS A 276 9.88 -5.31 24.86
N SER A 277 9.08 -6.13 24.17
CA SER A 277 8.46 -5.85 22.89
C SER A 277 6.94 -6.02 22.97
N VAL A 278 6.25 -5.23 22.15
CA VAL A 278 4.83 -5.38 21.89
C VAL A 278 4.60 -5.07 20.42
N ASP A 279 4.11 -6.03 19.66
CA ASP A 279 3.97 -5.93 18.21
C ASP A 279 2.50 -6.08 17.78
N ALA A 280 2.08 -5.25 16.82
CA ALA A 280 0.82 -5.42 16.12
C ALA A 280 0.95 -6.52 15.07
N LYS A 281 0.20 -7.61 15.22
CA LYS A 281 0.31 -8.82 14.37
C LYS A 281 -1.07 -9.19 13.82
N GLY A 282 -1.53 -8.45 12.81
CA GLY A 282 -2.87 -8.63 12.26
C GLY A 282 -3.94 -8.21 13.25
N GLU A 283 -4.80 -9.15 13.63
CA GLU A 283 -5.96 -8.93 14.50
C GLU A 283 -5.64 -8.94 16.01
N ALA A 284 -4.36 -8.89 16.38
CA ALA A 284 -3.91 -9.00 17.76
C ALA A 284 -2.73 -8.08 18.10
N LEU A 285 -2.58 -7.81 19.41
CA LEU A 285 -1.32 -7.36 20.00
C LEU A 285 -0.58 -8.55 20.61
N VAL A 286 0.71 -8.67 20.31
CA VAL A 286 1.58 -9.73 20.82
C VAL A 286 2.67 -9.10 21.66
N ALA A 287 2.73 -9.44 22.94
CA ALA A 287 3.65 -8.85 23.91
C ALA A 287 4.59 -9.91 24.46
N GLU A 288 5.90 -9.66 24.42
CA GLU A 288 6.92 -10.63 24.83
C GLU A 288 7.67 -10.13 26.08
N LYS A 289 7.99 -11.09 26.97
CA LYS A 289 8.77 -10.90 28.19
C LYS A 289 10.16 -11.50 28.05
N ASP A 290 11.08 -11.04 28.90
CA ASP A 290 12.50 -11.44 28.85
C ASP A 290 12.71 -12.95 29.12
N ASP A 291 11.73 -13.61 29.72
CA ASP A 291 11.71 -15.05 29.98
C ASP A 291 11.16 -15.89 28.81
N GLY A 292 10.87 -15.26 27.66
CA GLY A 292 10.33 -15.91 26.46
C GLY A 292 8.82 -16.16 26.49
N SER A 293 8.13 -15.74 27.54
CA SER A 293 6.66 -15.79 27.58
C SER A 293 6.06 -14.77 26.60
N VAL A 294 5.12 -15.24 25.78
CA VAL A 294 4.41 -14.46 24.77
C VAL A 294 2.95 -14.35 25.15
N THR A 295 2.48 -13.13 25.39
CA THR A 295 1.06 -12.82 25.63
C THR A 295 0.41 -12.36 24.34
N ILE A 296 -0.67 -13.01 23.92
CA ILE A 296 -1.44 -12.63 22.72
C ILE A 296 -2.79 -12.09 23.18
N VAL A 297 -3.09 -10.84 22.80
CA VAL A 297 -4.37 -10.18 23.07
C VAL A 297 -5.13 -10.05 21.76
N TYR A 298 -6.21 -10.83 21.65
CA TYR A 298 -7.06 -10.86 20.46
C TYR A 298 -8.01 -9.66 20.47
N LEU A 299 -7.89 -8.77 19.48
CA LEU A 299 -8.75 -7.58 19.40
C LEU A 299 -10.18 -7.95 19.02
N THR A 300 -10.36 -9.05 18.29
CA THR A 300 -11.66 -9.53 17.80
C THR A 300 -12.67 -9.80 18.91
N ASN A 301 -12.23 -10.34 20.05
CA ASN A 301 -13.09 -10.78 21.15
C ASN A 301 -12.61 -10.33 22.55
N GLY A 302 -11.41 -9.75 22.65
CA GLY A 302 -10.79 -9.31 23.89
C GLY A 302 -10.19 -10.44 24.74
N THR A 303 -10.10 -11.67 24.22
CA THR A 303 -9.47 -12.79 24.94
C THR A 303 -7.96 -12.67 24.96
N VAL A 304 -7.35 -13.34 25.93
CA VAL A 304 -5.91 -13.33 26.16
C VAL A 304 -5.43 -14.75 26.31
N GLU A 305 -4.32 -15.07 25.68
CA GLU A 305 -3.60 -16.32 25.92
C GLU A 305 -2.12 -16.06 26.17
N THR A 306 -1.46 -17.03 26.78
CA THR A 306 -0.01 -17.02 26.97
C THR A 306 0.57 -18.27 26.35
N GLN A 307 1.56 -18.06 25.51
CA GLN A 307 2.38 -19.09 24.88
C GLN A 307 3.83 -18.93 25.35
N GLN A 308 4.65 -19.93 25.08
CA GLN A 308 6.05 -19.94 25.45
C GLN A 308 6.90 -20.32 24.24
N ASP A 309 8.02 -19.64 24.06
CA ASP A 309 9.02 -19.97 23.04
C ASP A 309 8.43 -20.01 21.60
N ILE A 310 7.61 -19.01 21.25
CA ILE A 310 7.08 -18.84 19.89
C ILE A 310 7.36 -17.43 19.34
N GLU A 311 7.36 -17.28 18.03
CA GLU A 311 7.35 -16.00 17.33
C GLU A 311 6.09 -15.90 16.47
N VAL A 312 5.19 -14.98 16.80
CA VAL A 312 3.95 -14.78 16.05
C VAL A 312 4.22 -13.97 14.79
N GLU A 313 3.84 -14.53 13.65
CA GLU A 313 3.93 -13.88 12.35
C GLU A 313 2.67 -13.10 12.01
N LEU A 314 1.50 -13.70 12.25
CA LEU A 314 0.20 -13.12 11.91
C LEU A 314 -0.91 -13.73 12.77
N VAL A 315 -1.84 -12.90 13.21
CA VAL A 315 -3.16 -13.36 13.66
C VAL A 315 -4.22 -12.91 12.66
N LYS A 316 -4.97 -13.86 12.10
CA LYS A 316 -6.04 -13.59 11.12
C LYS A 316 -7.15 -14.61 11.20
N ASN A 317 -8.40 -14.17 11.17
CA ASN A 317 -9.60 -15.02 11.24
C ASN A 317 -9.52 -16.03 12.40
N ASN A 318 -9.08 -15.59 13.58
CA ASN A 318 -8.96 -16.43 14.79
C ASN A 318 -7.91 -17.57 14.68
N TRP A 319 -6.96 -17.46 13.74
CA TRP A 319 -5.79 -18.33 13.63
C TRP A 319 -4.51 -17.57 13.94
N VAL A 320 -3.62 -18.18 14.72
CA VAL A 320 -2.28 -17.66 15.02
C VAL A 320 -1.27 -18.43 14.20
N TYR A 321 -0.57 -17.74 13.30
CA TYR A 321 0.55 -18.25 12.54
C TYR A 321 1.83 -17.92 13.29
N TYR A 322 2.64 -18.93 13.60
CA TYR A 322 3.84 -18.72 14.40
C TYR A 322 4.97 -19.68 14.04
N ASN A 323 6.20 -19.23 14.27
CA ASN A 323 7.41 -20.04 14.25
C ASN A 323 7.77 -20.46 15.68
N GLU A 324 8.22 -21.70 15.88
CA GLU A 324 8.79 -22.11 17.17
C GLU A 324 10.16 -21.43 17.39
N LYS A 325 10.40 -20.94 18.61
CA LYS A 325 11.71 -20.43 19.02
C LYS A 325 12.50 -21.55 19.69
N THR A 326 13.76 -21.67 19.29
CA THR A 326 14.73 -22.59 19.93
C THR A 326 15.96 -21.81 20.37
N TYR A 327 16.53 -22.18 21.51
CA TYR A 327 17.70 -21.54 22.09
C TYR A 327 18.93 -22.43 21.89
N PRO A 328 19.91 -22.03 21.06
CA PRO A 328 21.11 -22.82 20.84
C PRO A 328 21.91 -22.99 22.13
N TYR A 329 22.32 -24.22 22.44
CA TYR A 329 23.12 -24.55 23.64
C TYR A 329 24.39 -23.68 23.77
N MET A 330 25.02 -23.33 22.65
CA MET A 330 26.26 -22.54 22.61
C MET A 330 26.05 -21.03 22.79
N ASN A 331 24.83 -20.54 22.61
CA ASN A 331 24.48 -19.14 22.86
C ASN A 331 23.01 -19.06 23.30
N PRO A 332 22.73 -19.16 24.61
CA PRO A 332 21.37 -19.10 25.13
C PRO A 332 20.71 -17.72 24.95
N GLN A 333 21.45 -16.71 24.50
CA GLN A 333 20.92 -15.39 24.15
C GLN A 333 20.59 -15.26 22.65
N ALA A 334 20.95 -16.24 21.83
CA ALA A 334 20.53 -16.30 20.44
C ALA A 334 19.23 -17.10 20.33
N THR A 335 18.35 -16.66 19.44
CA THR A 335 17.11 -17.37 19.12
C THR A 335 17.22 -17.89 17.70
N LYS A 336 16.84 -19.15 17.48
CA LYS A 336 16.71 -19.74 16.16
C LYS A 336 15.25 -20.15 15.94
N LEU A 337 14.70 -19.75 14.79
CA LEU A 337 13.36 -20.16 14.39
C LEU A 337 13.35 -21.57 13.82
N GLY A 338 12.34 -22.32 14.24
CA GLY A 338 12.14 -23.73 13.96
C GLY A 338 10.97 -23.96 13.02
N THR A 339 10.09 -24.89 13.40
CA THR A 339 8.95 -25.28 12.59
C THR A 339 7.86 -24.20 12.56
N PHE A 340 7.11 -24.13 11.48
CA PHE A 340 6.02 -23.17 11.28
C PHE A 340 4.67 -23.84 11.48
N HIS A 341 3.82 -23.23 12.31
CA HIS A 341 2.55 -23.79 12.76
C HIS A 341 1.40 -22.81 12.59
N VAL A 342 0.20 -23.36 12.71
CA VAL A 342 -1.03 -22.59 12.91
C VAL A 342 -1.78 -23.11 14.12
N LEU A 343 -2.20 -22.19 15.00
CA LEU A 343 -2.98 -22.45 16.21
C LEU A 343 -4.39 -21.91 16.05
N ASN A 344 -5.41 -22.71 16.36
CA ASN A 344 -6.78 -22.25 16.47
C ASN A 344 -6.99 -21.54 17.81
N ALA A 345 -7.27 -20.24 17.81
CA ALA A 345 -7.41 -19.47 19.04
C ALA A 345 -8.66 -19.85 19.87
N THR A 346 -9.64 -20.53 19.28
CA THR A 346 -10.85 -20.99 20.00
C THR A 346 -10.66 -22.37 20.63
N THR A 347 -10.07 -23.33 19.90
CA THR A 347 -9.92 -24.71 20.39
C THR A 347 -8.59 -24.95 21.11
N GLY A 348 -7.57 -24.14 20.82
CA GLY A 348 -6.21 -24.35 21.29
C GLY A 348 -5.44 -25.44 20.51
N ASP A 349 -6.01 -25.95 19.42
CA ASP A 349 -5.36 -26.97 18.59
C ASP A 349 -4.28 -26.35 17.70
N SER A 350 -3.06 -26.88 17.76
CA SER A 350 -1.95 -26.49 16.90
C SER A 350 -1.70 -27.54 15.81
N THR A 351 -1.39 -27.07 14.60
CA THR A 351 -1.08 -27.90 13.45
C THR A 351 0.20 -27.42 12.77
N LEU A 352 1.11 -28.36 12.51
CA LEU A 352 2.32 -28.13 11.74
C LEU A 352 1.99 -27.82 10.28
N LEU A 353 2.49 -26.69 9.79
CA LEU A 353 2.37 -26.27 8.38
C LEU A 353 3.66 -26.53 7.61
N ASN A 354 4.82 -26.32 8.22
CA ASN A 354 6.12 -26.51 7.57
C ASN A 354 7.21 -26.87 8.59
N GLU A 355 8.14 -27.74 8.19
CA GLU A 355 9.30 -28.15 9.00
C GLU A 355 10.37 -27.04 9.14
N HIS A 356 10.21 -25.96 8.38
CA HIS A 356 11.14 -24.84 8.31
C HIS A 356 10.42 -23.50 8.50
N PRO A 357 11.10 -22.49 9.06
CA PRO A 357 10.46 -21.25 9.43
C PRO A 357 9.95 -20.50 8.19
N GLN A 358 8.81 -19.84 8.34
CA GLN A 358 8.14 -19.08 7.30
C GLN A 358 7.87 -17.65 7.76
N GLU A 359 7.84 -16.72 6.81
CA GLU A 359 7.39 -15.34 6.98
C GLU A 359 6.13 -15.11 6.15
N ILE A 360 5.22 -14.24 6.59
CA ILE A 360 4.01 -13.89 5.82
C ILE A 360 4.28 -12.75 4.83
N LEU A 361 5.24 -11.88 5.13
CA LEU A 361 5.71 -10.85 4.21
C LEU A 361 7.08 -11.25 3.68
N PRO A 362 7.29 -11.24 2.35
CA PRO A 362 8.59 -11.57 1.81
C PRO A 362 9.60 -10.47 2.12
N ALA A 363 10.88 -10.85 2.12
CA ALA A 363 11.98 -9.90 2.26
C ALA A 363 11.81 -8.69 1.32
N TYR A 364 12.02 -7.49 1.85
CA TYR A 364 11.89 -6.18 1.18
C TYR A 364 10.46 -5.68 0.92
N VAL A 365 9.41 -6.43 1.30
CA VAL A 365 8.04 -5.91 1.37
C VAL A 365 7.75 -5.49 2.81
N PHE A 366 7.68 -4.19 3.04
CA PHE A 366 7.64 -3.64 4.39
C PHE A 366 6.23 -3.41 4.94
N TYR A 367 5.20 -3.41 4.08
CA TYR A 367 3.80 -3.19 4.47
C TYR A 367 2.84 -4.02 3.61
N PRO A 368 1.72 -4.52 4.17
CA PRO A 368 0.67 -5.15 3.39
C PRO A 368 -0.19 -4.10 2.67
N LEU A 369 -0.66 -4.43 1.47
CA LEU A 369 -1.68 -3.66 0.75
C LEU A 369 -3.03 -4.36 0.92
N TYR A 370 -4.03 -3.63 1.45
CA TYR A 370 -5.37 -4.20 1.65
C TYR A 370 -6.12 -4.39 0.33
N THR A 371 -6.41 -5.63 -0.05
CA THR A 371 -7.24 -5.97 -1.23
C THR A 371 -8.51 -6.74 -0.89
N GLY A 372 -8.72 -7.06 0.38
CA GLY A 372 -9.69 -8.08 0.78
C GLY A 372 -9.23 -9.52 0.49
N GLN A 373 -7.95 -9.74 0.18
CA GLN A 373 -7.37 -11.07 0.03
C GLN A 373 -7.63 -11.93 1.28
N HIS A 374 -8.19 -13.12 1.04
CA HIS A 374 -8.52 -14.06 2.10
C HIS A 374 -7.35 -15.03 2.37
N GLU A 375 -6.73 -15.55 1.31
CA GLU A 375 -5.63 -16.51 1.36
C GLU A 375 -4.41 -15.98 2.13
N ILE A 376 -3.71 -16.92 2.79
CA ILE A 376 -2.44 -16.69 3.44
C ILE A 376 -1.33 -17.11 2.48
N ILE A 377 -0.45 -16.17 2.16
CA ILE A 377 0.77 -16.41 1.41
C ILE A 377 1.92 -16.41 2.41
N SER A 378 2.76 -17.44 2.37
CA SER A 378 3.95 -17.55 3.21
C SER A 378 5.20 -17.86 2.38
N TYR A 379 6.32 -17.37 2.86
CA TYR A 379 7.63 -17.45 2.25
C TYR A 379 8.62 -18.11 3.20
N GLY A 380 9.31 -19.13 2.72
CA GLY A 380 10.38 -19.77 3.48
C GLY A 380 11.59 -18.85 3.58
N MET A 381 12.25 -18.87 4.74
CA MET A 381 13.46 -18.08 4.97
C MET A 381 14.60 -18.45 4.00
N SER A 382 15.58 -17.56 3.87
CA SER A 382 16.64 -17.65 2.84
C SER A 382 17.45 -18.95 2.81
N GLU A 383 17.58 -19.64 3.96
CA GLU A 383 18.27 -20.94 4.03
C GLU A 383 17.47 -22.07 3.38
N GLN A 384 16.14 -22.00 3.43
CA GLN A 384 15.22 -22.99 2.86
C GLN A 384 14.02 -22.29 2.18
N PRO A 385 14.24 -21.65 1.01
CA PRO A 385 13.20 -20.87 0.37
C PRO A 385 12.06 -21.76 -0.12
N ALA A 386 10.87 -21.46 0.36
CA ALA A 386 9.61 -22.10 -0.01
C ALA A 386 8.58 -21.01 -0.33
N PHE A 387 7.56 -21.39 -1.09
CA PHE A 387 6.42 -20.54 -1.34
C PHE A 387 5.16 -21.35 -1.15
N THR A 388 4.21 -20.81 -0.38
CA THR A 388 2.98 -21.52 -0.04
C THR A 388 1.80 -20.56 -0.06
N VAL A 389 0.67 -21.04 -0.58
CA VAL A 389 -0.62 -20.35 -0.57
C VAL A 389 -1.63 -21.27 0.08
N SER A 390 -2.33 -20.79 1.10
CA SER A 390 -3.27 -21.61 1.88
C SER A 390 -4.53 -20.84 2.22
N GLN A 391 -5.63 -21.58 2.42
CA GLN A 391 -6.80 -21.03 3.10
C GLN A 391 -6.46 -20.80 4.59
N PRO A 392 -7.04 -19.79 5.25
CA PRO A 392 -6.83 -19.58 6.68
C PRO A 392 -7.07 -20.85 7.51
N GLY A 393 -6.14 -21.19 8.39
CA GLY A 393 -6.16 -22.41 9.21
C GLY A 393 -5.91 -23.74 8.50
N SER A 394 -5.73 -23.76 7.17
CA SER A 394 -5.58 -25.01 6.44
C SER A 394 -4.18 -25.61 6.57
N ALA A 395 -4.10 -26.86 7.03
CA ALA A 395 -2.87 -27.65 7.03
C ALA A 395 -2.40 -28.05 5.63
N THR A 396 -3.33 -28.09 4.66
CA THR A 396 -3.03 -28.43 3.27
C THR A 396 -3.00 -27.16 2.43
N PRO A 397 -1.87 -26.83 1.80
CA PRO A 397 -1.79 -25.65 0.95
C PRO A 397 -2.53 -25.87 -0.37
N ILE A 398 -3.05 -24.78 -0.93
CA ILE A 398 -3.61 -24.72 -2.29
C ILE A 398 -2.47 -24.88 -3.29
N LEU A 399 -1.39 -24.13 -3.09
CA LEU A 399 -0.16 -24.19 -3.88
C LEU A 399 1.04 -24.23 -2.94
N SER A 400 2.04 -25.04 -3.27
CA SER A 400 3.29 -25.07 -2.55
C SER A 400 4.43 -25.55 -3.44
N TRP A 401 5.59 -24.91 -3.34
CA TRP A 401 6.82 -25.38 -3.97
C TRP A 401 8.06 -24.85 -3.25
N THR A 402 9.20 -25.49 -3.52
CA THR A 402 10.52 -25.06 -3.06
C THR A 402 11.33 -24.42 -4.19
N SER A 403 12.41 -23.70 -3.85
CA SER A 403 13.32 -23.11 -4.84
C SER A 403 13.96 -24.12 -5.81
N ASN A 404 13.98 -25.40 -5.46
CA ASN A 404 14.48 -26.48 -6.32
C ASN A 404 13.49 -26.88 -7.42
N GLU A 405 12.21 -26.64 -7.19
CA GLU A 405 11.12 -27.01 -8.10
C GLU A 405 10.76 -25.83 -9.02
N ARG A 406 10.63 -24.63 -8.43
CA ARG A 406 10.29 -23.40 -9.13
C ARG A 406 10.88 -22.20 -8.40
N THR A 407 11.21 -21.16 -9.15
CA THR A 407 11.65 -19.87 -8.62
C THR A 407 10.63 -19.28 -7.64
N ILE A 408 11.11 -18.82 -6.49
CA ILE A 408 10.28 -18.16 -5.48
C ILE A 408 9.99 -16.71 -5.92
N PRO A 409 8.72 -16.29 -5.99
CA PRO A 409 8.38 -14.92 -6.38
C PRO A 409 8.80 -13.91 -5.30
N SER A 410 9.15 -12.69 -5.70
CA SER A 410 9.55 -11.63 -4.74
C SER A 410 8.36 -11.04 -3.98
N ALA A 411 7.18 -11.07 -4.59
CA ALA A 411 5.90 -10.65 -4.03
C ALA A 411 4.79 -11.39 -4.77
N ALA A 412 3.67 -11.61 -4.09
CA ALA A 412 2.49 -12.23 -4.69
C ALA A 412 1.21 -11.72 -4.04
N CYS A 413 0.11 -11.76 -4.79
CA CYS A 413 -1.22 -11.49 -4.28
C CYS A 413 -2.23 -12.37 -5.01
N THR A 414 -3.32 -12.72 -4.32
CA THR A 414 -4.44 -13.47 -4.91
C THR A 414 -5.57 -12.53 -5.28
N PHE A 415 -6.29 -12.89 -6.34
CA PHE A 415 -7.55 -12.28 -6.70
C PHE A 415 -8.40 -13.29 -7.48
N SER A 416 -9.62 -13.57 -6.98
CA SER A 416 -10.46 -14.64 -7.52
C SER A 416 -9.72 -16.00 -7.51
N ASP A 417 -9.81 -16.82 -8.55
CA ASP A 417 -9.07 -18.10 -8.67
C ASP A 417 -7.60 -17.93 -9.13
N PHE A 418 -7.01 -16.74 -9.07
CA PHE A 418 -5.68 -16.49 -9.63
C PHE A 418 -4.71 -15.97 -8.58
N ILE A 419 -3.44 -16.35 -8.76
CA ILE A 419 -2.32 -15.75 -8.07
C ILE A 419 -1.43 -15.00 -9.05
N TYR A 420 -1.12 -13.75 -8.72
CA TYR A 420 -0.23 -12.89 -9.47
C TYR A 420 1.10 -12.83 -8.74
N MET A 421 2.19 -13.14 -9.45
CA MET A 421 3.51 -13.35 -8.88
C MET A 421 4.53 -12.47 -9.57
N ALA A 422 5.14 -11.58 -8.79
CA ALA A 422 6.29 -10.82 -9.25
C ALA A 422 7.51 -11.75 -9.42
N PRO A 423 8.34 -11.51 -10.45
CA PRO A 423 9.60 -12.20 -10.63
C PRO A 423 10.49 -12.06 -9.38
N PRO A 424 11.44 -12.98 -9.18
CA PRO A 424 12.38 -12.89 -8.07
C PRO A 424 13.19 -11.59 -8.12
N ASN A 425 13.62 -11.10 -6.96
CA ASN A 425 14.55 -9.98 -6.89
C ASN A 425 15.89 -10.40 -7.51
N THR A 426 16.34 -9.69 -8.54
CA THR A 426 17.72 -9.83 -9.03
C THR A 426 18.68 -9.04 -8.12
N PRO A 427 19.96 -9.44 -7.99
CA PRO A 427 20.94 -8.70 -7.18
C PRO A 427 21.06 -7.22 -7.55
N ASP A 428 20.71 -6.86 -8.79
CA ASP A 428 20.77 -5.50 -9.32
C ASP A 428 19.51 -4.67 -9.00
N GLY A 429 18.54 -5.24 -8.25
CA GLY A 429 17.27 -4.59 -7.90
C GLY A 429 16.37 -4.27 -9.10
N LYS A 430 16.68 -4.84 -10.27
CA LYS A 430 16.01 -4.59 -11.55
C LYS A 430 15.57 -5.91 -12.16
N GLY A 431 14.76 -6.68 -11.43
CA GLY A 431 14.06 -7.82 -12.00
C GLY A 431 13.01 -7.32 -12.98
N VAL A 432 13.43 -6.93 -14.20
CA VAL A 432 12.53 -6.56 -15.29
C VAL A 432 12.10 -7.84 -15.96
N ASP A 433 11.21 -8.57 -15.29
CA ASP A 433 10.56 -9.74 -15.85
C ASP A 433 9.05 -9.59 -15.72
N ASN A 434 8.36 -10.34 -16.56
CA ASN A 434 6.91 -10.31 -16.67
C ASN A 434 6.25 -10.86 -15.41
N LEU A 435 5.07 -10.32 -15.08
CA LEU A 435 4.22 -10.80 -14.01
C LEU A 435 3.65 -12.18 -14.39
N GLN A 436 3.96 -13.20 -13.60
CA GLN A 436 3.43 -14.54 -13.81
C GLN A 436 2.06 -14.68 -13.17
N VAL A 437 1.14 -15.36 -13.85
CA VAL A 437 -0.20 -15.65 -13.32
C VAL A 437 -0.47 -17.14 -13.40
N SER A 438 -0.87 -17.73 -12.28
CA SER A 438 -1.26 -19.14 -12.19
C SER A 438 -2.68 -19.26 -11.62
N SER A 439 -3.38 -20.32 -12.01
CA SER A 439 -4.67 -20.67 -11.40
C SER A 439 -4.44 -21.37 -10.06
N LEU A 440 -5.15 -20.92 -9.03
CA LEU A 440 -5.13 -21.51 -7.69
C LEU A 440 -5.74 -22.92 -7.71
N SER A 441 -6.86 -23.11 -8.41
CA SER A 441 -7.53 -24.42 -8.48
C SER A 441 -6.74 -25.51 -9.22
N SER A 442 -5.94 -25.15 -10.24
CA SER A 442 -5.22 -26.12 -11.08
C SER A 442 -3.70 -26.14 -10.88
N GLY A 443 -3.14 -25.09 -10.26
CA GLY A 443 -1.70 -24.87 -10.16
C GLY A 443 -0.98 -24.63 -11.49
N GLN A 444 -1.72 -24.48 -12.60
CA GLN A 444 -1.13 -24.26 -13.91
C GLN A 444 -0.87 -22.77 -14.16
N ASP A 445 0.24 -22.47 -14.85
CA ASP A 445 0.52 -21.13 -15.35
C ASP A 445 -0.43 -20.80 -16.51
N VAL A 446 -1.12 -19.66 -16.40
CA VAL A 446 -2.18 -19.24 -17.34
C VAL A 446 -1.82 -17.99 -18.12
N ALA A 447 -0.94 -17.14 -17.60
CA ALA A 447 -0.48 -15.95 -18.30
C ALA A 447 0.90 -15.50 -17.85
N ASN A 448 1.54 -14.73 -18.72
CA ASN A 448 2.78 -14.02 -18.47
C ASN A 448 2.63 -12.58 -18.97
N ILE A 449 2.34 -11.64 -18.06
CA ILE A 449 1.88 -10.29 -18.40
C ILE A 449 3.09 -9.34 -18.43
N PRO A 450 3.34 -8.63 -19.55
CA PRO A 450 4.44 -7.69 -19.65
C PRO A 450 4.12 -6.42 -18.88
N ILE A 451 4.46 -6.41 -17.59
CA ILE A 451 4.37 -5.24 -16.72
C ILE A 451 5.60 -5.17 -15.85
N THR A 452 6.15 -3.98 -15.67
CA THR A 452 7.30 -3.80 -14.78
C THR A 452 6.82 -3.91 -13.35
N THR A 453 7.36 -4.90 -12.65
CA THR A 453 7.19 -5.07 -11.21
C THR A 453 8.49 -4.73 -10.51
N TRP A 454 8.39 -4.36 -9.25
CA TRP A 454 9.52 -4.20 -8.34
C TRP A 454 9.14 -5.00 -7.09
N GLY A 455 10.11 -5.61 -6.41
CA GLY A 455 9.84 -6.37 -5.17
C GLY A 455 9.27 -5.44 -4.10
N SER A 456 7.95 -5.32 -4.05
CA SER A 456 7.20 -4.31 -3.28
C SER A 456 5.76 -4.79 -3.06
N ALA A 457 5.01 -4.06 -2.24
CA ALA A 457 3.61 -4.37 -1.98
C ALA A 457 2.79 -4.40 -3.28
N MET A 458 1.94 -5.42 -3.44
CA MET A 458 1.13 -5.61 -4.64
C MET A 458 -0.30 -5.98 -4.28
N GLY A 459 -1.23 -5.60 -5.14
CA GLY A 459 -2.62 -5.97 -4.99
C GLY A 459 -3.38 -5.88 -6.31
N VAL A 460 -4.34 -6.78 -6.52
CA VAL A 460 -5.16 -6.79 -7.72
C VAL A 460 -6.62 -6.57 -7.35
N SER A 461 -7.31 -5.83 -8.22
CA SER A 461 -8.76 -5.74 -8.26
C SER A 461 -9.24 -6.03 -9.68
N SER A 462 -10.55 -6.14 -9.89
CA SER A 462 -11.11 -6.23 -11.25
C SER A 462 -10.73 -5.03 -12.13
N TRP A 463 -10.39 -3.88 -11.54
CA TRP A 463 -10.04 -2.67 -12.27
C TRP A 463 -8.59 -2.61 -12.72
N GLY A 464 -7.70 -3.41 -12.15
CA GLY A 464 -6.27 -3.31 -12.39
C GLY A 464 -5.40 -3.80 -11.24
N ILE A 465 -4.11 -3.48 -11.32
CA ILE A 465 -3.09 -3.87 -10.37
C ILE A 465 -2.42 -2.65 -9.74
N ALA A 466 -2.30 -2.66 -8.41
CA ALA A 466 -1.44 -1.78 -7.65
C ALA A 466 -0.09 -2.46 -7.43
N ILE A 467 0.98 -1.73 -7.73
CA ILE A 467 2.37 -2.12 -7.44
C ILE A 467 2.99 -0.91 -6.75
N ASP A 468 3.40 -1.08 -5.49
CA ASP A 468 3.90 -0.01 -4.61
C ASP A 468 3.02 1.26 -4.62
N GLY A 469 3.50 2.36 -5.20
CA GLY A 469 2.76 3.63 -5.31
C GLY A 469 1.93 3.80 -6.58
N PHE A 470 1.92 2.82 -7.50
CA PHE A 470 1.36 2.99 -8.85
C PHE A 470 0.21 2.02 -9.12
N PHE A 471 -0.86 2.54 -9.71
CA PHE A 471 -1.98 1.75 -10.18
C PHE A 471 -2.01 1.68 -11.70
N PHE A 472 -1.99 0.46 -12.23
CA PHE A 472 -2.07 0.15 -13.66
C PHE A 472 -3.44 -0.48 -13.96
N PRO A 473 -4.27 0.17 -14.79
CA PRO A 473 -5.62 -0.33 -15.08
C PRO A 473 -5.57 -1.59 -15.93
N ALA A 474 -6.60 -2.43 -15.78
CA ALA A 474 -6.81 -3.60 -16.62
C ALA A 474 -7.26 -3.21 -18.03
N ASP A 475 -6.68 -3.87 -19.04
CA ASP A 475 -7.07 -3.70 -20.44
C ASP A 475 -7.86 -4.92 -20.97
N ALA A 476 -7.77 -6.07 -20.30
CA ALA A 476 -8.52 -7.28 -20.61
C ALA A 476 -8.70 -8.16 -19.37
N TRP A 477 -9.62 -9.13 -19.46
CA TRP A 477 -9.97 -10.03 -18.38
C TRP A 477 -10.00 -11.49 -18.81
N PHE A 478 -9.70 -12.41 -17.90
CA PHE A 478 -9.83 -13.84 -18.18
C PHE A 478 -11.29 -14.21 -18.47
N GLY A 479 -11.50 -15.03 -19.51
CA GLY A 479 -12.84 -15.49 -19.90
C GLY A 479 -13.69 -14.48 -20.66
N HIS A 480 -13.19 -13.27 -20.92
CA HIS A 480 -13.89 -12.23 -21.67
C HIS A 480 -13.01 -11.68 -22.80
N PRO A 481 -13.42 -11.79 -24.08
CA PRO A 481 -12.69 -11.18 -25.18
C PRO A 481 -12.76 -9.65 -25.09
N SER A 482 -11.66 -8.99 -25.45
CA SER A 482 -11.53 -7.53 -25.51
C SER A 482 -12.29 -6.87 -26.66
#